data_AF-A0A7J5X038-F1
#
_entry.id   AF-A0A7J5X038-F1
#
_cell.length_a   1.000
_cell.length_b   1.000
_cell.length_c   1.000
_cell.angle_alpha   90.00
_cell.angle_beta   90.00
_cell.angle_gamma   90.00
#
_symmetry.space_group_name_H-M   'P 1'
#
loop_
_entity.id
_entity.type
_entity.pdbx_description
1 polymer ?
#
loop_
_entity_poly.entity_id
_entity_poly.type
_entity_poly.pdbx_seq_one_letter_code
_entity_poly.pdbx_strand_id
1 'polypeptide(L)'
;MELLNGEAAGSGPVVVETVATSSFWHDGNVFFLFGFGRRQQHLGAGQTRTCPRCHNTTQWARMREYSQFTLFFIPVARWGRRQFEACGICGATVAA
;
A
#
# COMPACT_ATOMS: atom_id res chain seq x y z
N MET A 1 16.43 43.54 36.69
CA MET A 1 16.76 42.55 35.64
C MET A 1 15.51 42.31 34.85
N GLU A 2 15.31 43.24 33.91
CA GLU A 2 14.19 43.33 32.99
C GLU A 2 14.28 42.26 31.90
N LEU A 3 13.11 41.69 31.60
CA LEU A 3 12.62 41.38 30.25
C LEU A 3 13.47 40.44 29.39
N LEU A 4 13.04 39.18 29.41
CA LEU A 4 13.14 38.24 28.29
C LEU A 4 12.63 38.92 27.01
N ASN A 5 13.54 39.29 26.11
CA ASN A 5 13.24 39.66 24.73
C ASN A 5 13.78 38.57 23.82
N GLY A 6 12.91 37.99 22.99
CA GLY A 6 13.31 37.00 21.99
C GLY A 6 12.15 36.27 21.32
N GLU A 7 11.07 36.98 20.98
CA GLU A 7 10.02 36.51 20.08
C GLU A 7 10.56 36.55 18.63
N ALA A 8 10.59 35.41 17.94
CA ALA A 8 10.56 35.35 16.47
C ALA A 8 10.13 33.95 16.00
N ALA A 9 8.89 33.56 16.34
CA ALA A 9 8.17 32.52 15.61
C ALA A 9 7.80 33.09 14.22
N GLY A 10 8.68 32.88 13.25
CA GLY A 10 8.44 33.22 11.85
C GLY A 10 7.41 32.28 11.22
N SER A 11 6.13 32.54 11.46
CA SER A 11 5.04 32.09 10.61
C SER A 11 5.03 32.96 9.35
N GLY A 12 5.85 32.58 8.37
CA GLY A 12 5.78 33.13 7.03
C GLY A 12 4.48 32.69 6.34
N PRO A 13 3.85 33.55 5.52
CA PRO A 13 2.65 33.21 4.78
C PRO A 13 2.94 32.07 3.80
N VAL A 14 1.94 31.19 3.65
CA VAL A 14 1.85 30.21 2.57
C VAL A 14 1.90 30.98 1.25
N VAL A 15 3.08 31.09 0.64
CA VAL A 15 3.20 31.52 -0.74
C VAL A 15 2.68 30.38 -1.60
N VAL A 16 1.38 30.44 -1.89
CA VAL A 16 0.84 29.97 -3.17
C VAL A 16 1.54 30.78 -4.25
N GLU A 17 2.73 30.34 -4.66
CA GLU A 17 3.35 30.81 -5.89
C GLU A 17 2.43 30.40 -7.03
N THR A 18 1.60 31.37 -7.41
CA THR A 18 1.02 31.46 -8.73
C THR A 18 2.18 31.62 -9.70
N VAL A 19 2.81 30.50 -10.09
CA VAL A 19 3.61 30.44 -11.31
C VAL A 19 2.63 30.31 -12.48
N ALA A 20 2.20 31.47 -12.96
CA ALA A 20 1.63 31.60 -14.27
C ALA A 20 2.65 31.13 -15.33
N THR A 21 2.10 30.58 -16.40
CA THR A 21 2.76 30.21 -17.66
C THR A 21 3.56 28.92 -17.64
N SER A 22 2.88 27.85 -18.01
CA SER A 22 3.33 27.21 -19.23
C SER A 22 2.14 26.62 -19.98
N SER A 23 2.02 27.07 -21.21
CA SER A 23 1.21 26.49 -22.26
C SER A 23 1.68 25.07 -22.54
N PHE A 24 1.41 24.11 -21.64
CA PHE A 24 1.64 22.69 -21.94
C PHE A 24 0.35 22.08 -22.50
N TRP A 25 0.20 22.22 -23.82
CA TRP A 25 -0.47 21.29 -24.74
C TRP A 25 -1.87 20.79 -24.36
N HIS A 26 -2.91 21.35 -24.98
CA HIS A 26 -4.22 20.71 -25.08
C HIS A 26 -4.87 20.97 -26.45
N ASP A 27 -4.23 20.48 -27.50
CA ASP A 27 -4.95 19.93 -28.65
C ASP A 27 -5.28 18.47 -28.25
N GLY A 28 -6.42 18.28 -27.57
CA GLY A 28 -6.96 16.98 -27.15
C GLY A 28 -6.10 16.12 -26.18
N ASN A 29 -5.98 16.48 -24.89
CA ASN A 29 -5.51 15.48 -23.90
C ASN A 29 -6.66 14.64 -23.37
N VAL A 30 -6.46 13.33 -23.42
CA VAL A 30 -7.08 12.40 -22.49
C VAL A 30 -6.22 12.36 -21.23
N PHE A 31 -6.80 12.67 -20.07
CA PHE A 31 -6.17 12.42 -18.77
C PHE A 31 -6.36 10.94 -18.41
N PHE A 32 -5.28 10.20 -18.18
CA PHE A 32 -5.33 8.79 -17.78
C PHE A 32 -5.07 8.62 -16.28
N LEU A 33 -6.02 8.00 -15.56
CA LEU A 33 -5.85 7.63 -14.16
C LEU A 33 -5.58 6.12 -14.07
N PHE A 34 -4.45 5.70 -13.51
CA PHE A 34 -4.16 4.28 -13.32
C PHE A 34 -3.58 4.00 -11.93
N GLY A 35 -3.76 2.77 -11.47
CA GLY A 35 -3.27 2.25 -10.21
C GLY A 35 -2.84 0.80 -10.37
N PHE A 36 -1.71 0.45 -9.76
CA PHE A 36 -1.19 -0.91 -9.73
C PHE A 36 -0.91 -1.30 -8.28
N GLY A 37 -1.36 -2.48 -7.87
CA GLY A 37 -1.16 -2.94 -6.50
C GLY A 37 -1.24 -4.45 -6.35
N ARG A 38 -0.62 -4.96 -5.27
CA ARG A 38 -0.74 -6.35 -4.85
C ARG A 38 -1.78 -6.42 -3.75
N ARG A 39 -2.80 -7.25 -3.93
CA ARG A 39 -3.89 -7.43 -2.98
C ARG A 39 -3.80 -8.81 -2.37
N GLN A 40 -3.90 -8.89 -1.05
CA GLN A 40 -3.93 -10.14 -0.31
C GLN A 40 -5.37 -10.46 0.07
N GLN A 41 -5.75 -11.72 -0.08
CA GLN A 41 -7.07 -12.24 0.26
C GLN A 41 -6.90 -13.45 1.18
N HIS A 42 -7.58 -13.42 2.32
CA HIS A 42 -7.62 -14.55 3.24
C HIS A 42 -8.59 -15.60 2.69
N LEU A 43 -8.09 -16.82 2.43
CA LEU A 43 -8.86 -17.95 1.90
C LEU A 43 -9.47 -18.82 3.03
N GLY A 44 -9.16 -18.49 4.29
CA GLY A 44 -9.64 -19.20 5.47
C GLY A 44 -8.57 -20.08 6.11
N ALA A 45 -9.01 -20.94 7.03
CA ALA A 45 -8.13 -21.86 7.72
C ALA A 45 -7.68 -22.99 6.78
N GLY A 46 -6.38 -23.26 6.77
CA GLY A 46 -5.73 -24.36 6.08
C GLY A 46 -5.50 -25.55 7.00
N GLN A 47 -4.47 -26.33 6.68
CA GLN A 47 -4.15 -27.55 7.42
C GLN A 47 -3.50 -27.24 8.78
N THR A 48 -3.77 -28.08 9.77
CA THR A 48 -3.06 -28.07 11.05
C THR A 48 -1.70 -28.76 10.86
N ARG A 49 -0.61 -28.03 11.05
CA ARG A 49 0.75 -28.61 10.96
C ARG A 49 1.71 -27.90 11.91
N THR A 50 2.71 -28.64 12.37
CA THR A 50 3.75 -28.12 13.27
C THR A 50 4.63 -27.11 12.55
N CYS A 51 4.76 -25.92 13.12
CA CYS A 51 5.58 -24.88 12.51
C CYS A 51 7.08 -25.14 12.72
N PRO A 52 7.92 -25.11 11.67
CA PRO A 52 9.36 -25.30 11.82
C PRO A 52 10.04 -24.13 12.56
N ARG A 53 9.34 -23.00 12.73
CA ARG A 53 9.90 -21.77 13.33
C ARG A 53 9.55 -21.58 14.80
N CYS A 54 8.38 -22.05 15.25
CA CYS A 54 7.95 -21.97 16.65
C CYS A 54 7.64 -23.33 17.30
N HIS A 55 7.80 -24.44 16.56
CA HIS A 55 7.58 -25.81 17.00
C HIS A 55 6.21 -26.11 17.62
N ASN A 56 5.22 -25.24 17.38
CA ASN A 56 3.86 -25.41 17.86
C ASN A 56 2.97 -25.95 16.73
N THR A 57 2.02 -26.80 17.09
CA THR A 57 1.02 -27.36 16.18
C THR A 57 -0.17 -26.41 16.14
N THR A 58 -0.34 -25.75 14.98
CA THR A 58 -1.39 -24.75 14.80
C THR A 58 -2.04 -24.88 13.44
N GLN A 59 -3.23 -24.30 13.29
CA GLN A 59 -3.85 -24.16 11.97
C GLN A 59 -3.17 -23.03 11.21
N TRP A 60 -2.79 -23.34 9.98
CA TRP A 60 -2.17 -22.36 9.10
C TRP A 60 -3.23 -21.59 8.34
N ALA A 61 -3.13 -20.28 8.30
CA ALA A 61 -4.02 -19.40 7.54
C ALA A 61 -3.64 -19.45 6.05
N ARG A 62 -4.59 -19.80 5.17
CA ARG A 62 -4.38 -19.73 3.72
C ARG A 62 -4.61 -18.32 3.24
N MET A 63 -3.64 -17.78 2.51
CA MET A 63 -3.69 -16.45 1.93
C MET A 63 -3.35 -16.55 0.44
N ARG A 64 -3.97 -15.66 -0.34
CA ARG A 64 -3.70 -15.52 -1.77
C ARG A 64 -3.36 -14.08 -2.07
N GLU A 65 -2.22 -13.85 -2.68
CA GLU A 65 -1.83 -12.57 -3.24
C GLU A 65 -2.12 -12.57 -4.74
N TYR A 66 -2.63 -11.45 -5.25
CA TYR A 66 -2.76 -11.22 -6.69
C TYR A 66 -2.40 -9.78 -7.02
N SER A 67 -1.82 -9.58 -8.19
CA SER A 67 -1.60 -8.25 -8.74
C SER A 67 -2.87 -7.78 -9.41
N GLN A 68 -3.25 -6.54 -9.15
CA GLN A 68 -4.43 -5.89 -9.70
C GLN A 68 -4.01 -4.56 -10.32
N PHE A 69 -4.38 -4.39 -11.59
CA PHE A 69 -4.27 -3.14 -12.31
C PHE A 69 -5.65 -2.53 -12.48
N THR A 70 -5.76 -1.26 -12.10
CA THR A 70 -6.97 -0.45 -12.17
C THR A 70 -6.70 0.73 -13.10
N LEU A 71 -7.55 0.94 -14.10
CA LEU A 71 -7.53 2.09 -14.99
C LEU A 71 -8.87 2.80 -14.83
N PHE A 72 -8.86 4.10 -14.53
CA PHE A 72 -10.04 4.88 -14.18
C PHE A 72 -10.92 4.18 -13.14
N PHE A 73 -10.29 3.61 -12.11
CA PHE A 73 -10.96 2.82 -11.05
C PHE A 73 -11.60 1.50 -11.52
N ILE A 74 -11.60 1.19 -12.81
CA ILE A 74 -12.06 -0.08 -13.36
C ILE A 74 -10.91 -1.08 -13.28
N PRO A 75 -11.07 -2.21 -12.56
CA PRO A 75 -10.04 -3.25 -12.48
C PRO A 75 -9.95 -4.02 -13.80
N VAL A 76 -9.08 -3.57 -14.70
CA VAL A 76 -8.93 -4.10 -16.07
C VAL A 76 -8.14 -5.40 -16.14
N ALA A 77 -7.17 -5.61 -15.25
CA ALA A 77 -6.34 -6.80 -15.32
C ALA A 77 -5.94 -7.31 -13.93
N ARG A 78 -6.04 -8.63 -13.75
CA ARG A 78 -5.71 -9.34 -12.51
C ARG A 78 -4.82 -10.55 -12.85
N TRP A 79 -3.60 -10.58 -12.35
CA TRP A 79 -2.63 -11.64 -12.66
C TRP A 79 -1.75 -12.00 -11.46
N GLY A 80 -0.87 -13.01 -11.65
CA GLY A 80 0.12 -13.38 -10.65
C GLY A 80 -0.48 -13.90 -9.35
N ARG A 81 -1.51 -14.75 -9.43
CA ARG A 81 -2.13 -15.39 -8.25
C ARG A 81 -1.08 -16.28 -7.56
N ARG A 82 -0.64 -15.89 -6.36
CA ARG A 82 0.28 -16.66 -5.51
C ARG A 82 -0.46 -17.08 -4.25
N GLN A 83 -0.39 -18.37 -3.93
CA GLN A 83 -0.96 -18.89 -2.68
C GLN A 83 0.16 -19.14 -1.70
N PHE A 84 -0.07 -18.76 -0.46
CA PHE A 84 0.85 -19.01 0.63
C PHE A 84 0.05 -19.28 1.89
N GLU A 85 0.67 -19.99 2.81
CA GLU A 85 0.10 -20.31 4.09
C GLU A 85 0.92 -19.63 5.18
N ALA A 86 0.25 -18.95 6.10
CA ALA A 86 0.86 -18.24 7.21
C ALA A 86 0.56 -18.96 8.54
N CYS A 87 1.57 -19.13 9.37
CA CYS A 87 1.42 -19.64 10.73
C CYS A 87 0.63 -18.62 11.57
N GLY A 88 -0.47 -19.04 12.20
CA GLY A 88 -1.32 -18.17 13.02
C GLY A 88 -0.68 -17.69 14.33
N ILE A 89 0.46 -18.26 14.74
CA ILE A 89 1.14 -17.90 15.99
C ILE A 89 2.30 -16.94 15.73
N CYS A 90 3.24 -17.32 14.86
CA CYS A 90 4.49 -16.58 14.65
C CYS A 90 4.56 -15.80 13.33
N GLY A 91 3.53 -15.93 12.47
CA GLY A 91 3.47 -15.27 11.16
C GLY A 91 4.45 -15.84 10.12
N ALA A 92 5.08 -16.99 10.37
CA ALA A 92 5.93 -17.64 9.37
C ALA A 92 5.10 -17.99 8.12
N THR A 93 5.54 -17.55 6.95
CA THR A 93 4.87 -17.83 5.67
C THR A 93 5.61 -18.91 4.91
N VAL A 94 4.87 -19.86 4.35
CA VAL A 94 5.39 -20.90 3.46
C VAL A 94 4.58 -20.89 2.17
N ALA A 95 5.22 -21.22 1.05
CA ALA A 95 4.49 -21.47 -0.18
C ALA A 95 3.55 -22.66 0.04
N ALA A 96 2.29 -22.52 -0.42
CA ALA A 96 1.29 -23.57 -0.33
C ALA A 96 1.53 -24.65 -1.39
#